data_AF-A0A920JHQ2-F1
#
_entry.id   AF-A0A920JHQ2-F1
#
_cell.length_a   1.000
_cell.length_b   1.000
_cell.length_c   1.000
_cell.angle_alpha   90.00
_cell.angle_beta   90.00
_cell.angle_gamma   90.00
#
_symmetry.space_group_name_H-M   'P 1'
#
loop_
_entity.id
_entity.type
_entity.pdbx_description
1 polymer ?
#
loop_
_entity_poly.entity_id
_entity_poly.type
_entity_poly.pdbx_seq_one_letter_code
_entity_poly.pdbx_strand_id
1 'polypeptide(L)'
;MSEPRRIYSIDIFRGMTIAFMIIVNNPGSWGHVYGPLLHAKWHGCTPTDFVFPFFLFLVGASMRFAFVKWHYFPSKDFYKHIFWRTFSIFMAGIILNAYPFIRQDWDWSTFRVFGVLQRIALAYGISALLIIRFDFKQMTQILVGILLFYWGFYG
;
A
#
# COMPACT_ATOMS: atom_id res chain seq x y z
N MET A 1 28.93 12.38 14.43
CA MET A 1 27.68 12.22 13.63
C MET A 1 27.44 10.74 13.48
N SER A 2 26.40 10.16 14.11
CA SER A 2 26.11 8.74 13.91
C SER A 2 25.48 8.56 12.53
N GLU A 3 26.16 7.83 11.65
CA GLU A 3 25.62 7.37 10.37
C GLU A 3 24.20 6.79 10.55
N PRO A 4 23.24 7.10 9.66
CA PRO A 4 21.91 6.52 9.75
C PRO A 4 22.02 5.00 9.59
N ARG A 5 21.84 4.27 10.70
CA ARG A 5 21.89 2.80 10.72
C ARG A 5 20.82 2.24 9.79
N ARG A 6 21.24 1.82 8.60
CA ARG A 6 20.39 1.17 7.59
C ARG A 6 19.91 -0.16 8.16
N ILE A 7 18.60 -0.37 8.20
CA ILE A 7 18.01 -1.60 8.74
C ILE A 7 17.88 -2.61 7.60
N TYR A 8 18.89 -3.47 7.46
CA TYR A 8 18.96 -4.49 6.41
C TYR A 8 17.72 -5.40 6.36
N SER A 9 17.15 -5.75 7.50
CA SER A 9 15.94 -6.59 7.57
C SER A 9 14.75 -5.98 6.83
N ILE A 10 14.58 -4.66 6.87
CA ILE A 10 13.49 -3.95 6.18
C ILE A 10 13.74 -3.93 4.67
N ASP A 11 14.99 -3.69 4.28
CA ASP A 11 15.36 -3.65 2.86
C ASP A 11 15.15 -5.02 2.20
N ILE A 12 15.53 -6.11 2.88
CA ILE A 12 15.31 -7.50 2.45
C ILE A 12 13.81 -7.81 2.36
N PHE A 13 13.04 -7.45 3.39
CA PHE A 13 11.62 -7.77 3.45
C PHE A 13 10.79 -7.03 2.38
N ARG A 14 11.13 -5.76 2.08
CA ARG A 14 10.57 -5.04 0.92
C ARG A 14 10.90 -5.73 -0.40
N GLY A 15 12.16 -6.14 -0.58
CA GLY A 15 12.60 -6.84 -1.79
C GLY A 15 11.85 -8.15 -2.01
N MET A 16 11.68 -8.94 -0.95
CA MET A 16 10.91 -10.18 -0.96
C MET A 16 9.45 -9.96 -1.36
N THR A 17 8.82 -8.90 -0.85
CA THR A 17 7.42 -8.59 -1.16
C THR A 17 7.23 -8.15 -2.61
N ILE A 18 8.19 -7.37 -3.15
CA ILE A 18 8.19 -6.99 -4.57
C ILE A 18 8.40 -8.24 -5.45
N ALA A 19 9.34 -9.11 -5.09
CA ALA A 19 9.56 -10.37 -5.80
C ALA A 19 8.30 -11.23 -5.80
N PHE A 20 7.61 -11.36 -4.66
CA PHE A 20 6.36 -12.09 -4.56
C PHE A 20 5.24 -11.47 -5.41
N MET A 21 5.12 -10.13 -5.43
CA MET A 21 4.20 -9.43 -6.33
C MET A 21 4.49 -9.71 -7.81
N ILE A 22 5.76 -9.76 -8.22
CA ILE A 22 6.15 -10.06 -9.61
C ILE A 22 5.79 -11.50 -9.97
N ILE A 23 6.11 -12.46 -9.10
CA ILE A 23 5.82 -13.89 -9.32
C ILE A 23 4.31 -14.12 -9.48
N VAL A 24 3.49 -13.46 -8.66
CA VAL A 24 2.03 -13.59 -8.72
C VAL A 24 1.43 -12.91 -9.95
N ASN A 25 1.94 -11.74 -10.35
CA ASN A 25 1.41 -11.02 -11.52
C ASN A 25 1.93 -11.56 -12.87
N ASN A 26 3.01 -12.36 -12.87
CA ASN A 26 3.58 -12.91 -14.09
C ASN A 26 3.88 -14.41 -13.97
N PRO A 27 2.84 -15.28 -13.96
CA PRO A 27 3.03 -16.73 -13.84
C PRO A 27 3.64 -17.40 -15.09
N GLY A 28 4.07 -16.62 -16.09
CA GLY A 28 4.75 -17.11 -17.29
C GLY A 28 3.82 -17.69 -18.36
N SER A 29 2.91 -18.60 -18.00
CA SER A 29 1.92 -19.19 -18.91
C SER A 29 0.54 -19.22 -18.27
N TRP A 30 -0.41 -18.46 -18.83
CA TRP A 30 -1.81 -18.43 -18.40
C TRP A 30 -2.54 -19.79 -18.60
N GLY A 31 -1.93 -20.74 -19.32
CA GLY A 31 -2.43 -22.10 -19.52
C GLY A 31 -1.89 -23.15 -18.55
N HIS A 32 -0.85 -22.85 -17.76
CA HIS A 32 -0.27 -23.73 -16.73
C HIS A 32 -0.03 -22.96 -15.43
N VAL A 33 -1.02 -22.18 -15.00
CA VAL A 33 -0.95 -21.44 -13.74
C VAL A 33 -1.18 -22.43 -12.60
N TYR A 34 -0.19 -22.58 -11.71
CA TYR A 34 -0.35 -23.35 -10.47
C TYR A 34 -1.59 -22.85 -9.72
N GLY A 35 -2.49 -23.76 -9.33
CA GLY A 35 -3.76 -23.43 -8.65
C GLY A 35 -3.69 -22.40 -7.50
N PRO A 36 -2.62 -22.33 -6.68
CA PRO A 36 -2.44 -21.29 -5.67
C PRO A 36 -2.17 -19.87 -6.21
N LEU A 37 -1.81 -19.71 -7.49
CA LEU A 37 -1.49 -18.42 -8.12
C LEU A 37 -2.70 -17.76 -8.82
N LEU A 38 -3.85 -18.41 -8.81
CA LEU A 38 -5.11 -17.86 -9.33
C LEU A 38 -5.94 -17.29 -8.17
N HIS A 39 -6.61 -16.16 -8.38
CA HIS A 39 -7.56 -15.65 -7.38
C HIS A 39 -8.72 -16.62 -7.21
N ALA A 40 -9.10 -16.92 -5.97
CA ALA A 40 -10.29 -17.70 -5.67
C ALA A 40 -11.56 -16.98 -6.16
N LYS A 41 -12.48 -17.72 -6.79
CA LYS A 41 -13.66 -17.13 -7.44
C LYS A 41 -14.72 -16.60 -6.48
N TRP A 42 -14.82 -17.07 -5.23
CA TRP A 42 -15.77 -16.54 -4.22
C TRP A 42 -15.57 -17.09 -2.79
N HIS A 43 -15.34 -18.40 -2.61
CA HIS A 43 -14.99 -19.01 -1.32
C HIS A 43 -13.70 -19.82 -1.46
N GLY A 44 -12.61 -19.25 -0.97
CA GLY A 44 -11.29 -19.83 -1.01
C GLY A 44 -10.28 -18.78 -0.57
N CYS A 45 -9.17 -19.25 -0.01
CA CYS A 45 -8.07 -18.37 0.37
C CYS A 45 -6.86 -18.79 -0.45
N THR A 46 -6.55 -18.04 -1.50
CA THR A 46 -5.37 -18.29 -2.31
C THR A 46 -4.22 -17.40 -1.83
N PRO A 47 -2.97 -17.89 -1.80
CA PRO A 47 -1.83 -17.12 -1.30
C PRO A 47 -1.62 -15.80 -2.08
N THR A 48 -2.19 -15.68 -3.27
CA THR A 48 -2.26 -14.46 -4.08
C THR A 48 -3.13 -13.37 -3.48
N ASP A 49 -4.24 -13.72 -2.82
CA ASP A 49 -5.12 -12.74 -2.16
C ASP A 49 -4.43 -12.11 -0.95
N PHE A 50 -3.51 -12.83 -0.32
CA PHE A 50 -2.74 -12.35 0.83
C PHE A 50 -1.57 -11.42 0.47
N VAL A 51 -1.13 -11.39 -0.79
CA VAL A 51 -0.03 -10.51 -1.24
C VAL A 51 -0.35 -9.06 -0.91
N PHE A 52 -1.58 -8.63 -1.21
CA PHE A 52 -1.99 -7.25 -1.06
C PHE A 52 -2.12 -6.83 0.43
N PRO A 53 -2.80 -7.59 1.32
CA PRO A 53 -2.78 -7.37 2.76
C PRO A 53 -1.38 -7.34 3.37
N PHE A 54 -0.50 -8.30 3.03
CA PHE A 54 0.87 -8.33 3.54
C PHE A 54 1.68 -7.13 3.06
N PHE A 55 1.51 -6.72 1.81
CA PHE A 55 2.14 -5.52 1.29
C PHE A 55 1.70 -4.26 2.04
N LEU A 56 0.41 -4.07 2.27
CA LEU A 56 -0.12 -2.94 3.03
C LEU A 56 0.39 -2.94 4.48
N PHE A 57 0.38 -4.10 5.14
CA PHE A 57 0.93 -4.26 6.48
C PHE A 57 2.41 -3.88 6.53
N LEU A 58 3.20 -4.34 5.56
CA LEU A 58 4.63 -4.04 5.47
C LEU A 58 4.89 -2.56 5.24
N VAL A 59 4.12 -1.91 4.36
CA VAL A 59 4.19 -0.46 4.12
C VAL A 59 3.93 0.29 5.44
N GLY A 60 2.91 -0.11 6.21
CA GLY A 60 2.62 0.47 7.52
C GLY A 60 3.69 0.21 8.58
N ALA A 61 4.24 -1.00 8.64
CA ALA A 61 5.32 -1.34 9.56
C ALA A 61 6.59 -0.53 9.26
N SER A 62 7.00 -0.47 7.98
CA SER A 62 8.17 0.29 7.51
C SER A 62 8.04 1.78 7.80
N MET A 63 6.82 2.30 7.73
CA MET A 63 6.50 3.69 7.99
C MET A 63 6.71 4.10 9.45
N ARG A 64 6.34 3.25 10.42
CA ARG A 64 6.62 3.51 11.85
C ARG A 64 8.12 3.68 12.09
N PHE A 65 8.95 2.82 11.49
CA PHE A 65 10.41 2.94 11.57
C PHE A 65 10.97 4.15 10.84
N ALA A 66 10.40 4.52 9.67
CA ALA A 66 10.78 5.72 8.95
C ALA A 66 10.54 7.00 9.78
N PHE A 67 9.48 7.01 10.61
CA PHE A 67 9.11 8.15 11.45
C PHE A 67 9.89 8.25 12.76
N VAL A 68 10.49 7.15 13.25
CA VAL A 68 11.44 7.18 14.39
C VAL A 68 12.58 8.17 14.12
N LYS A 69 13.02 8.29 12.86
CA LYS A 69 14.07 9.24 12.44
C LYS A 69 13.66 10.72 12.60
N TRP A 70 12.37 11.02 12.65
CA TRP A 70 11.82 12.38 12.75
C TRP A 70 11.37 12.74 14.17
N HIS A 71 11.71 11.91 15.16
CA HIS A 71 11.35 12.07 16.59
C HIS A 71 9.86 12.34 16.84
N TYR A 72 8.98 12.00 15.91
CA TYR A 72 7.54 12.31 15.97
C TYR A 72 7.22 13.80 16.17
N PHE A 73 8.19 14.70 15.95
CA PHE A 73 7.93 16.13 16.02
C PHE A 73 7.27 16.61 14.73
N PRO A 74 6.13 17.33 14.80
CA PRO A 74 5.44 17.87 13.64
C PRO A 74 6.24 19.05 13.05
N SER A 75 7.32 18.74 12.33
CA SER A 75 8.05 19.73 11.53
C SER A 75 7.38 19.93 10.17
N LYS A 76 7.48 21.15 9.62
CA LYS A 76 7.01 21.45 8.26
C LYS A 76 7.65 20.53 7.22
N ASP A 77 8.90 20.11 7.44
CA ASP A 77 9.63 19.21 6.55
C ASP A 77 9.05 17.79 6.54
N PHE A 78 8.48 17.35 7.67
CA PHE A 78 7.81 16.05 7.78
C PHE A 78 6.53 16.01 6.96
N TYR A 79 5.68 17.03 7.10
CA TYR A 79 4.46 17.15 6.29
C TYR A 79 4.77 17.27 4.80
N LYS A 80 5.80 18.05 4.44
CA LYS A 80 6.26 18.18 3.06
C LYS A 80 6.77 16.84 2.50
N HIS A 81 7.50 16.06 3.31
CA HIS A 81 7.97 14.73 2.93
C HIS A 81 6.82 13.76 2.67
N ILE A 82 5.84 13.68 3.59
CA ILE A 82 4.65 12.82 3.43
C ILE A 82 3.85 13.25 2.20
N PHE A 83 3.63 14.55 2.04
CA PHE A 83 2.87 15.10 0.92
C PHE A 83 3.50 14.71 -0.40
N TRP A 84 4.80 14.99 -0.59
CA TRP A 84 5.50 14.64 -1.83
C TRP A 84 5.51 13.13 -2.07
N ARG A 85 5.70 12.31 -1.03
CA ARG A 85 5.69 10.85 -1.18
C ARG A 85 4.31 10.33 -1.60
N THR A 86 3.25 10.81 -0.94
CA THR A 86 1.86 10.46 -1.25
C THR A 86 1.50 10.92 -2.66
N PHE A 87 1.85 12.15 -3.00
CA PHE A 87 1.62 12.75 -4.31
C PHE A 87 2.35 12.00 -5.43
N SER A 88 3.63 11.64 -5.24
CA SER A 88 4.38 10.86 -6.22
C SER A 88 3.77 9.49 -6.47
N ILE A 89 3.31 8.77 -5.43
CA ILE A 89 2.66 7.45 -5.60
C ILE A 89 1.31 7.62 -6.31
N PHE A 90 0.54 8.65 -5.93
CA PHE A 90 -0.74 8.95 -6.55
C PHE A 90 -0.57 9.31 -8.04
N MET A 91 0.40 10.17 -8.36
CA MET A 91 0.70 10.57 -9.73
C MET A 91 1.26 9.42 -10.56
N ALA A 92 2.11 8.57 -9.98
CA ALA A 92 2.55 7.33 -10.65
C ALA A 92 1.35 6.40 -10.96
N GLY A 93 0.38 6.32 -10.06
CA GLY A 93 -0.88 5.59 -10.27
C GLY A 93 -1.70 6.17 -11.43
N ILE A 94 -1.79 7.50 -11.53
CA ILE A 94 -2.46 8.18 -12.64
C ILE A 94 -1.71 7.94 -13.95
N ILE A 95 -0.38 8.09 -13.98
CA ILE A 95 0.44 7.89 -15.18
C ILE A 95 0.33 6.45 -15.68
N LEU A 96 0.36 5.46 -14.78
CA LEU A 96 0.15 4.06 -15.15
C LEU A 96 -1.28 3.79 -15.63
N ASN A 97 -2.29 4.43 -15.03
CA ASN A 97 -3.67 4.33 -15.51
C ASN A 97 -3.91 5.10 -16.81
N ALA A 98 -3.08 6.09 -17.10
CA ALA A 98 -3.02 6.86 -18.33
C ALA A 98 -2.20 6.14 -19.42
N TYR A 99 -1.50 5.06 -19.10
CA TYR A 99 -0.76 4.27 -20.09
C TYR A 99 -1.62 3.66 -21.22
N PRO A 100 -2.92 3.31 -21.04
CA PRO A 100 -3.82 2.99 -22.13
C PRO A 100 -4.02 4.11 -23.16
N PHE A 101 -3.72 5.38 -22.85
CA PHE A 101 -3.78 6.47 -23.84
C PHE A 101 -2.74 6.34 -24.97
N ILE A 102 -1.75 5.45 -24.82
CA ILE A 102 -0.72 5.19 -25.85
C ILE A 102 -1.09 3.99 -26.74
N ARG A 103 -2.01 3.12 -26.31
CA ARG A 103 -2.45 1.93 -27.08
C ARG A 103 -3.96 1.93 -27.27
N GLN A 104 -4.34 2.63 -28.33
CA GLN A 104 -5.48 2.35 -29.20
C GLN A 104 -6.87 2.35 -28.53
N ASP A 105 -7.69 3.27 -29.04
CA ASP A 105 -9.10 3.53 -28.73
C ASP A 105 -9.34 4.43 -27.52
N TRP A 106 -9.78 5.67 -27.81
CA TRP A 106 -10.13 6.73 -26.87
C TRP A 106 -11.42 6.40 -26.09
N ASP A 107 -11.45 5.26 -25.42
CA ASP A 107 -12.59 4.85 -24.61
C ASP A 107 -12.44 5.32 -23.16
N TRP A 108 -13.10 6.44 -22.86
CA TRP A 108 -13.16 7.03 -21.52
C TRP A 108 -13.97 6.15 -20.54
N SER A 109 -14.69 5.13 -21.01
CA SER A 109 -15.49 4.24 -20.17
C SER A 109 -14.65 3.34 -19.26
N THR A 110 -13.40 3.06 -19.64
CA THR A 110 -12.50 2.15 -18.90
C THR A 110 -11.55 2.91 -17.96
N PHE A 111 -11.67 4.24 -17.87
CA PHE A 111 -10.77 5.07 -17.08
C PHE A 111 -10.99 4.85 -15.57
N ARG A 112 -10.19 3.97 -14.99
CA ARG A 112 -10.24 3.63 -13.56
C ARG A 112 -9.41 4.64 -12.75
N VAL A 113 -10.03 5.77 -12.40
CA VAL A 113 -9.43 6.80 -11.52
C VAL A 113 -8.91 6.21 -10.19
N PHE A 114 -9.62 5.23 -9.62
CA PHE A 114 -9.26 4.56 -8.35
C PHE A 114 -8.57 3.20 -8.55
N GLY A 115 -7.35 3.22 -9.07
CA GLY A 115 -6.46 2.06 -9.09
C GLY A 115 -5.90 1.69 -7.71
N VAL A 116 -5.16 0.58 -7.67
CA VAL A 116 -4.53 0.06 -6.45
C VAL A 116 -3.50 1.04 -5.89
N LEU A 117 -2.71 1.70 -6.74
CA LEU A 117 -1.71 2.69 -6.32
C LEU A 117 -2.34 3.91 -5.64
N GLN A 118 -3.46 4.41 -6.16
CA GLN A 118 -4.18 5.56 -5.59
C GLN A 118 -4.70 5.22 -4.19
N ARG A 119 -5.26 4.02 -4.02
CA ARG A 119 -5.71 3.51 -2.70
C ARG A 119 -4.54 3.40 -1.71
N ILE A 120 -3.39 2.88 -2.14
CA ILE A 120 -2.18 2.80 -1.31
C ILE A 120 -1.68 4.20 -0.94
N ALA A 121 -1.68 5.15 -1.89
CA ALA A 121 -1.26 6.52 -1.65
C ALA A 121 -2.11 7.19 -0.57
N LEU A 122 -3.43 7.10 -0.69
CA LEU A 122 -4.37 7.65 0.30
C LEU A 122 -4.24 6.97 1.66
N ALA A 123 -4.17 5.63 1.68
CA ALA A 123 -3.98 4.87 2.92
C ALA A 123 -2.68 5.27 3.62
N TYR A 124 -1.58 5.43 2.87
CA TYR A 124 -0.30 5.91 3.39
C TYR A 124 -0.41 7.33 3.96
N GLY A 125 -0.97 8.27 3.20
CA GLY A 125 -1.11 9.67 3.63
C GLY A 125 -1.96 9.81 4.89
N ILE A 126 -3.13 9.17 4.93
CA ILE A 126 -4.02 9.19 6.11
C ILE A 126 -3.35 8.54 7.31
N SER A 127 -2.76 7.35 7.14
CA SER A 127 -2.04 6.68 8.23
C SER A 127 -0.89 7.52 8.77
N ALA A 128 -0.25 8.33 7.93
CA ALA A 128 0.87 9.19 8.31
C ALA A 128 0.45 10.31 9.24
N LEU A 129 -0.66 10.94 8.88
CA LEU A 129 -1.27 11.99 9.68
C LEU A 129 -1.83 11.43 10.99
N LEU A 130 -2.40 10.22 10.97
CA LEU A 130 -2.91 9.57 12.18
C LEU A 130 -1.79 9.22 13.16
N ILE A 131 -0.70 8.61 12.70
CA ILE A 131 0.42 8.18 13.56
C ILE A 131 1.12 9.36 14.24
N ILE A 132 1.17 10.54 13.62
CA ILE A 132 1.78 11.72 14.25
C ILE A 132 0.81 12.44 15.21
N ARG A 133 -0.50 12.31 14.98
CA ARG A 133 -1.54 13.02 15.75
C ARG A 133 -2.03 12.22 16.96
N PHE A 134 -2.00 10.89 16.89
CA PHE A 134 -2.61 10.00 17.85
C PHE A 134 -1.59 9.05 18.47
N ASP A 135 -1.71 8.85 19.78
CA ASP A 135 -0.92 7.86 20.52
C ASP A 135 -1.37 6.42 20.19
N PHE A 136 -0.50 5.45 20.50
CA PHE A 136 -0.78 4.02 20.26
C PHE A 136 -2.14 3.55 20.82
N LYS A 137 -2.55 4.08 21.99
CA LYS A 137 -3.86 3.77 22.61
C LYS A 137 -5.04 4.36 21.84
N GLN A 138 -4.89 5.56 21.29
CA GLN A 138 -5.94 6.20 20.47
C GLN A 138 -6.01 5.54 19.09
N MET A 139 -4.86 5.09 18.56
CA MET A 139 -4.80 4.41 17.27
C MET A 139 -5.48 3.03 17.31
N THR A 140 -5.35 2.28 18.42
CA THR A 140 -6.10 1.03 18.60
C THR A 140 -7.60 1.27 18.75
N GLN A 141 -8.02 2.36 19.43
CA GLN A 141 -9.43 2.74 19.50
C GLN A 141 -10.00 3.10 18.13
N ILE A 142 -9.27 3.86 17.31
CA ILE A 142 -9.68 4.20 15.94
C ILE A 142 -9.81 2.93 15.09
N LEU A 143 -8.84 2.01 15.18
CA LEU A 143 -8.87 0.76 14.42
C LEU A 143 -10.07 -0.13 14.80
N VAL A 144 -10.33 -0.28 16.10
CA VAL A 144 -11.50 -1.01 16.59
C VAL A 144 -12.80 -0.31 16.18
N GLY A 145 -12.84 1.03 16.25
CA GLY A 145 -13.97 1.83 15.80
C GLY A 145 -14.28 1.65 14.31
N ILE A 146 -13.26 1.66 13.45
CA ILE A 146 -13.40 1.40 12.01
C ILE A 146 -13.92 -0.03 11.77
N LEU A 147 -13.40 -1.01 12.51
CA LEU A 147 -13.81 -2.41 12.38
C LEU A 147 -15.29 -2.59 12.77
N LEU A 148 -15.69 -2.01 13.91
CA LEU A 148 -17.07 -2.05 14.39
C LEU A 148 -18.01 -1.27 13.46
N PHE A 149 -17.58 -0.12 12.95
CA PHE A 149 -18.36 0.65 11.97
C PHE A 149 -18.57 -0.15 10.68
N TYR A 150 -17.51 -0.78 10.16
CA TYR A 150 -17.63 -1.63 8.99
C TYR A 150 -18.59 -2.79 9.24
N TRP A 151 -18.47 -3.46 10.40
CA TRP A 151 -19.32 -4.58 10.74
C TRP A 151 -20.79 -4.16 10.95
N GLY A 152 -21.05 -3.01 11.56
CA GLY A 152 -22.41 -2.49 11.74
C GLY A 152 -23.03 -1.90 10.47
N PHE A 153 -22.23 -1.60 9.44
CA PHE A 153 -22.74 -1.11 8.15
C PHE A 153 -22.99 -2.25 7.15
N TYR A 154 -22.24 -3.36 7.26
CA TYR A 154 -22.34 -4.52 6.36
C TYR A 154 -22.98 -5.76 6.99
N GLY A 155 -23.19 -5.79 8.29
CA GLY A 155 -23.94 -6.81 9.03
C GLY A 155 -25.38 -6.37 9.24
#